data_AF-A0A565B2X5-F1
#
_entry.id   AF-A0A565B2X5-F1
#
_cell.length_a   1.000
_cell.length_b   1.000
_cell.length_c   1.000
_cell.angle_alpha   90.00
_cell.angle_beta   90.00
_cell.angle_gamma   90.00
#
_symmetry.space_group_name_H-M   'P 1'
#
loop_
_entity.id
_entity.type
_entity.pdbx_description
1 polymer ?
#
loop_
_entity_poly.entity_id
_entity_poly.type
_entity_poly.pdbx_seq_one_letter_code
_entity_poly.pdbx_strand_id
1 'polypeptide(L)' 'MELADRAVGLLLSSISLSIFTYYTFWVIILPFVDSDHFIHKYFLPQDYAILVPVFAGR' A
#
# COMPACT_ATOMS: atom_id res chain seq x y z
N MET A 1 19.25 8.43 25.97
CA MET A 1 18.80 7.20 25.31
C MET A 1 17.31 7.27 24.96
N GLU A 2 16.43 7.70 25.86
CA GLU A 2 14.97 7.79 25.60
C GLU A 2 14.52 8.58 24.36
N LEU A 3 15.16 9.71 24.02
CA LEU A 3 14.74 10.53 22.87
C LEU A 3 15.00 9.82 21.53
N ALA A 4 16.11 9.07 21.44
CA ALA A 4 16.47 8.31 20.24
C ALA A 4 15.51 7.13 20.03
N ASP A 5 15.17 6.41 21.10
CA ASP A 5 14.23 5.29 21.04
C ASP A 5 12.84 5.74 20.59
N ARG A 6 12.36 6.88 21.12
CA ARG A 6 11.09 7.48 20.70
C ARG A 6 11.11 7.95 19.25
N ALA A 7 12.21 8.59 18.81
CA ALA A 7 12.35 9.04 17.43
C ALA A 7 12.33 7.86 16.45
N VAL A 8 13.04 6.77 16.77
CA VAL A 8 13.04 5.54 15.97
C VAL A 8 11.66 4.91 15.91
N GLY A 9 10.95 4.81 17.03
CA GLY A 9 9.57 4.29 17.06
C GLY A 9 8.60 5.12 16.21
N LEU A 10 8.73 6.44 16.25
CA LEU A 10 7.90 7.35 15.44
C LEU A 10 8.23 7.21 13.94
N LEU A 11 9.51 7.05 13.61
CA LEU A 11 9.99 6.89 12.24
C LEU A 11 9.54 5.54 11.65
N LEU A 12 9.67 4.44 12.39
CA LEU A 12 9.11 3.14 12.00
C LEU A 12 7.60 3.20 11.83
N SER A 13 6.88 3.83 12.77
CA SER A 13 5.42 3.95 12.68
C SER A 13 4.99 4.76 11.46
N SER A 14 5.72 5.84 11.18
CA SER A 14 5.44 6.70 10.01
C SER A 14 5.69 5.95 8.71
N ILE A 15 6.82 5.22 8.60
CA ILE A 15 7.12 4.37 7.44
C ILE A 15 6.05 3.28 7.28
N SER A 16 5.70 2.59 8.36
CA SER A 16 4.66 1.57 8.34
C SER A 16 3.33 2.13 7.88
N LEU A 17 2.95 3.32 8.35
CA LEU A 17 1.72 3.99 7.96
C LEU A 17 1.75 4.39 6.48
N SER A 18 2.88 4.90 5.98
CA SER A 18 3.04 5.24 4.56
C SER A 18 2.93 4.00 3.66
N ILE A 19 3.60 2.90 4.02
CA ILE A 19 3.52 1.63 3.27
C ILE A 19 2.10 1.08 3.31
N PHE A 20 1.47 1.04 4.49
CA PHE A 20 0.11 0.57 4.66
C PHE A 20 -0.89 1.36 3.80
N THR A 21 -0.74 2.69 3.79
CA THR A 21 -1.60 3.58 2.99
C THR A 21 -1.39 3.33 1.50
N TYR A 22 -0.15 3.21 1.04
CA TYR A 22 0.16 2.89 -0.36
C TYR A 22 -0.48 1.58 -0.80
N TYR A 23 -0.32 0.50 -0.03
CA TYR A 23 -0.92 -0.80 -0.33
C TYR A 23 -2.45 -0.78 -0.25
N THR A 24 -3.02 -0.06 0.71
CA THR A 24 -4.48 0.06 0.86
C THR A 24 -5.09 0.74 -0.35
N PHE A 25 -4.53 1.87 -0.78
CA PHE A 25 -4.98 2.56 -1.99
C PHE A 25 -4.75 1.71 -3.24
N TRP A 26 -3.62 1.00 -3.31
CA TRP A 26 -3.34 0.10 -4.42
C TRP A 26 -4.40 -1.01 -4.57
N VAL A 27 -4.74 -1.70 -3.47
CA VAL A 27 -5.71 -2.81 -3.50
C VAL A 27 -7.13 -2.30 -3.73
N ILE A 28 -7.50 -1.15 -3.16
CA ILE A 28 -8.87 -0.62 -3.23
C ILE A 28 -9.11 0.17 -4.52
N ILE A 29 -8.24 1.11 -4.92
CA ILE A 29 -8.50 2.03 -6.04
C ILE A 29 -8.20 1.38 -7.39
N LEU A 30 -7.08 0.67 -7.51
CA LEU A 30 -6.63 0.12 -8.79
C LEU A 30 -7.66 -0.75 -9.52
N PRO A 31 -8.49 -1.60 -8.87
CA PRO A 31 -9.51 -2.37 -9.58
C PRO A 31 -10.68 -1.54 -10.15
N PHE A 32 -10.87 -0.30 -9.71
CA PHE A 32 -11.94 0.59 -10.22
C PHE A 32 -11.43 1.62 -11.23
N VAL A 33 -10.13 1.65 -11.50
CA VAL A 33 -9.52 2.58 -12.47
C VAL A 33 -9.29 1.83 -13.79
N ASP A 34 -9.61 2.49 -14.91
CA ASP A 34 -9.40 1.94 -16.25
C ASP A 34 -7.91 1.72 -16.55
N SER A 35 -7.58 0.63 -17.25
CA SER A 35 -6.20 0.21 -17.52
C SER A 35 -5.33 1.22 -18.29
N ASP A 36 -5.95 2.21 -18.95
CA ASP A 36 -5.25 3.29 -19.69
C ASP A 36 -4.90 4.50 -18.80
N HIS A 37 -5.38 4.52 -17.55
CA HIS A 37 -5.17 5.66 -16.65
C HIS A 37 -3.72 5.76 -16.18
N PHE A 38 -3.19 6.98 -16.08
CA PHE A 38 -1.81 7.26 -15.65
C PHE A 38 -1.45 6.66 -14.28
N ILE A 39 -2.46 6.35 -13.47
CA ILE A 39 -2.35 5.77 -12.14
C ILE A 39 -1.65 4.40 -12.21
N HIS A 40 -1.85 3.63 -13.29
CA HIS A 40 -1.17 2.35 -13.51
C HIS A 40 0.36 2.46 -13.66
N LYS A 41 0.94 3.67 -13.84
CA LYS A 41 2.41 3.88 -13.79
C LYS A 41 2.95 4.03 -12.37
N TYR A 42 2.10 4.42 -11.41
CA TYR A 42 2.50 4.63 -10.01
C TYR A 42 2.30 3.39 -9.15
N PHE A 43 1.52 2.44 -9.63
CA PHE A 43 1.12 1.22 -8.94
C PHE A 43 1.56 -0.02 -9.72
N LEU A 44 1.83 -1.13 -9.01
CA LEU A 44 2.12 -2.39 -9.67
C LEU A 44 0.89 -2.88 -10.48
N PRO A 45 1.08 -3.76 -11.48
CA PRO A 45 0.02 -4.28 -12.33
C PRO A 45 -1.18 -4.80 -11.54
N GLN A 46 -2.38 -4.57 -12.08
CA GLN A 46 -3.66 -4.88 -11.44
C GLN A 46 -3.84 -6.37 -11.12
N ASP A 47 -3.18 -7.26 -11.85
CA ASP A 47 -3.20 -8.71 -11.58
C ASP A 47 -2.83 -9.05 -10.13
N TYR A 48 -1.91 -8.30 -9.52
CA TYR A 48 -1.54 -8.48 -8.12
C TYR A 48 -2.60 -7.95 -7.14
N ALA A 49 -3.33 -6.89 -7.49
CA ALA A 49 -4.39 -6.34 -6.65
C ALA A 49 -5.61 -7.27 -6.58
N ILE A 50 -5.91 -8.01 -7.66
CA ILE A 50 -7.02 -8.97 -7.72
C ILE A 50 -6.68 -10.28 -7.01
N LEU A 51 -5.40 -10.70 -7.02
CA LEU A 51 -4.96 -11.90 -6.31
C LEU A 51 -5.20 -11.81 -4.79
N VAL A 52 -5.07 -10.62 -4.18
CA VAL A 52 -5.19 -10.46 -2.71
C VAL A 52 -6.59 -10.82 -2.18
N PRO A 53 -7.72 -10.28 -2.69
CA PRO A 53 -9.05 -10.73 -2.29
C PRO A 53 -9.33 -12.20 -2.65
N VAL A 54 -8.83 -12.67 -3.79
CA VAL A 54 -9.03 -14.06 -4.25
C VAL A 54 -8.33 -15.07 -3.35
N PHE A 55 -7.12 -14.75 -2.84
CA PHE A 55 -6.42 -15.58 -1.87
C PHE A 55 -6.95 -15.42 -0.44
N ALA A 56 -7.43 -14.24 -0.05
CA ALA A 56 -7.98 -14.02 1.29
C ALA A 56 -9.40 -14.59 1.47
N GLY A 57 -10.16 -14.72 0.38
CA GLY A 57 -11.52 -15.28 0.38
C GLY A 57 -11.60 -16.78 0.09
N ARG A 58 -10.46 -17.46 -0.12
CA ARG A 58 -10.35 -18.91 -0.30
C ARG A 58 -10.00 -19.61 1.00
#